data_AF-A0A8T4BKV6-F1
#
_entry.id   AF-A0A8T4BKV6-F1
#
_cell.length_a   1.000
_cell.length_b   1.000
_cell.length_c   1.000
_cell.angle_alpha   90.00
_cell.angle_beta   90.00
_cell.angle_gamma   90.00
#
_symmetry.space_group_name_H-M   'P 1'
#
loop_
_entity.id
_entity.type
_entity.pdbx_description
1 polymer ?
#
loop_
_entity_poly.entity_id
_entity_poly.type
_entity_poly.pdbx_seq_one_letter_code
_entity_poly.pdbx_strand_id
1 'polypeptide(L)'
;MNANWKRAMLTALILIFSSLAGCLGNETDTTEASDSDDVMGTVMVSTYHIGQLVKGIAGDQVTMEYMSQDNIPVHDYEPSASDLIRLQNADVFFYHGLGLEPWVESTLSSLGDDAPTSIEVHTMPTGQDTLDYEGVLVADLCETLSEGPYEDIELADEEEHADDVEIHAEYTAFNMEFHEEDHDDHGDDDDHDEDEHDDHDEDGHDDHDDHDGGHEGHAHIEAEETIANPVGCPADSMISIFHLEEGEYVLEFAAEHPEDFTMAVLKMGGGGHDDHAGHGDEDGHDEEEDGHDEEEDGHDEEEDGHDEEEDGHDEEEDGH
;
A
#
# COMPACT_ATOMS: atom_id res chain seq x y z
N MET A 1 84.89 27.63 -27.95
CA MET A 1 84.25 27.16 -26.70
C MET A 1 83.02 26.31 -27.01
N ASN A 2 83.13 25.34 -27.93
CA ASN A 2 81.94 24.83 -28.64
C ASN A 2 81.70 23.33 -28.50
N ALA A 3 82.65 22.55 -27.98
CA ALA A 3 82.48 21.11 -27.78
C ALA A 3 81.90 20.79 -26.41
N ASN A 4 82.40 21.44 -25.36
CA ASN A 4 81.93 21.20 -23.98
C ASN A 4 80.53 21.80 -23.76
N TRP A 5 80.22 22.94 -24.38
CA TRP A 5 78.88 23.51 -24.34
C TRP A 5 77.86 22.65 -25.09
N LYS A 6 78.21 22.13 -26.27
CA LYS A 6 77.36 21.17 -27.00
C LYS A 6 77.15 19.87 -26.22
N ARG A 7 78.18 19.36 -25.53
CA ARG A 7 78.07 18.18 -24.65
C ARG A 7 77.15 18.44 -23.46
N ALA A 8 77.27 19.59 -22.80
CA ALA A 8 76.41 19.98 -21.69
C ALA A 8 74.95 20.17 -22.12
N MET A 9 74.71 20.75 -23.30
CA MET A 9 73.37 20.89 -23.86
C MET A 9 72.76 19.53 -24.21
N LEU A 10 73.56 18.61 -24.74
CA LEU A 10 73.12 17.26 -25.12
C LEU A 10 72.80 16.41 -23.89
N THR A 11 73.58 16.52 -22.81
CA THR A 11 73.27 15.84 -21.53
C THR A 11 72.05 16.41 -20.83
N ALA A 12 71.82 17.73 -20.89
CA ALA A 12 70.62 18.35 -20.32
C ALA A 12 69.36 17.97 -21.11
N LEU A 13 69.45 17.91 -22.44
CA LEU A 13 68.35 17.48 -23.30
C LEU A 13 67.94 16.02 -23.02
N ILE A 14 68.93 15.13 -22.82
CA ILE A 14 68.67 13.72 -22.46
C ILE A 14 67.96 13.61 -21.11
N LEU A 15 68.38 14.37 -20.09
CA LEU A 15 67.75 14.35 -18.77
C LEU A 15 66.30 14.87 -18.80
N ILE A 16 66.01 15.88 -19.63
CA ILE A 16 64.65 16.44 -19.81
C ILE A 16 63.74 15.44 -20.57
N PHE A 17 64.26 14.74 -21.59
CA PHE A 17 63.47 13.72 -22.28
C PHE A 17 63.28 12.45 -21.43
N SER A 18 64.21 12.12 -20.54
CA SER A 18 64.05 11.00 -19.60
C SER A 18 62.96 11.25 -18.55
N SER A 19 62.70 12.50 -18.15
CA SER A 19 61.55 12.82 -17.29
C SER A 19 60.19 12.71 -17.98
N LEU A 20 60.13 12.79 -19.32
CA LEU A 20 58.88 12.59 -20.09
C LEU A 20 58.52 11.11 -20.27
N ALA A 21 59.50 10.22 -20.29
CA ALA A 21 59.27 8.77 -20.38
C ALA A 21 58.67 8.16 -19.09
N GLY A 22 58.71 8.89 -17.97
CA GLY A 22 58.04 8.51 -16.71
C GLY A 22 56.55 8.87 -16.66
N CYS A 23 56.09 9.83 -17.49
CA CYS A 23 54.67 10.19 -17.66
C CYS A 23 54.02 9.50 -18.88
N LEU A 24 54.80 8.76 -19.67
CA LEU A 24 54.31 7.83 -20.69
C LEU A 24 54.58 6.39 -20.25
N GLY A 25 54.53 6.15 -18.94
CA GLY A 25 54.09 4.88 -18.43
C GLY A 25 52.70 4.64 -19.02
N ASN A 26 52.54 3.48 -19.63
CA ASN A 26 51.31 3.03 -20.24
C ASN A 26 50.18 3.06 -19.19
N GLU A 27 49.52 4.21 -19.04
CA GLU A 27 48.11 4.34 -18.70
C GLU A 27 47.31 3.73 -19.86
N THR A 28 47.52 2.44 -20.11
CA THR A 28 46.35 1.60 -20.12
C THR A 28 45.90 1.71 -18.66
N ASP A 29 44.86 2.51 -18.43
CA ASP A 29 43.80 2.11 -17.51
C ASP A 29 43.37 0.69 -17.93
N THR A 30 44.26 -0.29 -17.68
CA THR A 30 43.90 -1.39 -16.85
C THR A 30 43.72 -0.73 -15.49
N THR A 31 42.53 -0.14 -15.27
CA THR A 31 41.62 -0.82 -14.37
C THR A 31 41.90 -2.29 -14.62
N GLU A 32 42.77 -2.86 -13.78
CA GLU A 32 42.62 -4.24 -13.40
C GLU A 32 41.11 -4.32 -13.17
N ALA A 33 40.39 -4.77 -14.20
CA ALA A 33 39.24 -5.60 -13.99
C ALA A 33 39.80 -6.57 -12.98
N SER A 34 39.50 -6.29 -11.70
CA SER A 34 39.47 -7.30 -10.67
C SER A 34 38.85 -8.47 -11.40
N ASP A 35 39.71 -9.44 -11.69
CA ASP A 35 39.37 -10.62 -12.45
C ASP A 35 38.01 -11.04 -11.91
N SER A 36 37.01 -11.05 -12.77
CA SER A 36 35.65 -11.48 -12.44
C SER A 36 35.61 -12.98 -12.08
N ASP A 37 36.75 -13.55 -11.70
CA ASP A 37 37.01 -14.93 -11.36
C ASP A 37 36.82 -15.21 -9.85
N ASP A 38 36.62 -14.18 -9.02
CA ASP A 38 36.36 -14.32 -7.57
C ASP A 38 34.93 -13.89 -7.14
N VAL A 39 33.96 -13.91 -8.05
CA VAL A 39 32.53 -13.80 -7.68
C VAL A 39 32.05 -15.16 -7.16
N MET A 40 31.73 -15.24 -5.88
CA MET A 40 31.40 -16.49 -5.17
C MET A 40 30.00 -17.02 -5.49
N GLY A 41 29.09 -16.17 -5.96
CA GLY A 41 27.71 -16.53 -6.25
C GLY A 41 26.77 -15.33 -6.30
N THR A 42 25.48 -15.61 -6.45
CA THR A 42 24.40 -14.61 -6.46
C THR A 42 23.67 -14.62 -5.11
N VAL A 43 23.61 -13.45 -4.49
CA VAL A 43 22.87 -13.19 -3.26
C VAL A 43 21.67 -12.33 -3.58
N MET A 44 20.49 -12.83 -3.27
CA MET A 44 19.25 -12.08 -3.41
C MET A 44 18.85 -11.46 -2.07
N VAL A 45 18.30 -10.25 -2.09
CA VAL A 45 17.82 -9.56 -0.89
C VAL A 45 16.43 -8.96 -1.07
N SER A 46 15.64 -8.94 0.00
CA SER A 46 14.27 -8.38 -0.04
C SER A 46 14.26 -6.85 -0.13
N THR A 47 15.12 -6.17 0.64
CA THR A 47 15.15 -4.71 0.77
C THR A 47 16.54 -4.13 0.60
N TYR A 48 16.60 -2.84 0.27
CA TYR A 48 17.84 -2.07 0.22
C TYR A 48 18.67 -2.19 1.50
N HIS A 49 18.02 -2.09 2.67
CA HIS A 49 18.69 -2.15 3.98
C HIS A 49 19.42 -3.47 4.20
N ILE A 50 18.76 -4.60 3.90
CA ILE A 50 19.40 -5.92 3.96
C ILE A 50 20.54 -6.02 2.95
N GLY A 51 20.34 -5.49 1.74
CA GLY A 51 21.40 -5.40 0.73
C GLY A 51 22.64 -4.66 1.21
N GLN A 52 22.49 -3.54 1.92
CA GLN A 52 23.63 -2.80 2.49
C GLN A 52 24.35 -3.59 3.58
N LEU A 53 23.62 -4.30 4.44
CA LEU A 53 24.23 -5.14 5.48
C LEU A 53 25.06 -6.27 4.85
N VAL A 54 24.50 -6.97 3.88
CA VAL A 54 25.18 -8.06 3.17
C VAL A 54 26.38 -7.52 2.40
N LYS A 55 26.22 -6.43 1.65
CA LYS A 55 27.31 -5.80 0.88
C LYS A 55 28.44 -5.30 1.79
N GLY A 56 28.12 -4.81 2.98
CA GLY A 56 29.12 -4.40 3.98
C GLY A 56 30.02 -5.55 4.45
N ILE A 57 29.55 -6.80 4.36
CA ILE A 57 30.30 -8.01 4.76
C ILE A 57 30.97 -8.66 3.55
N ALA A 58 30.21 -8.90 2.48
CA ALA A 58 30.66 -9.65 1.30
C ALA A 58 31.46 -8.80 0.30
N GLY A 59 31.32 -7.47 0.35
CA GLY A 59 31.96 -6.56 -0.61
C GLY A 59 31.55 -6.88 -2.05
N ASP A 60 32.53 -6.85 -2.96
CA ASP A 60 32.34 -7.13 -4.39
C ASP A 60 32.49 -8.62 -4.74
N GLN A 61 32.56 -9.51 -3.74
CA GLN A 61 32.74 -10.96 -3.95
C GLN A 61 31.44 -11.69 -4.27
N VAL A 62 30.29 -11.01 -4.30
CA VAL A 62 28.98 -11.60 -4.61
C VAL A 62 28.23 -10.70 -5.58
N THR A 63 27.43 -11.31 -6.45
CA THR A 63 26.45 -10.59 -7.25
C THR A 63 25.23 -10.31 -6.38
N MET A 64 24.97 -9.04 -6.08
CA MET A 64 23.79 -8.63 -5.31
C MET A 64 22.61 -8.39 -6.25
N GLU A 65 21.49 -9.08 -5.99
CA GLU A 65 20.20 -8.83 -6.64
C GLU A 65 19.13 -8.48 -5.60
N TYR A 66 18.14 -7.70 -6.01
CA TYR A 66 17.01 -7.30 -5.18
C TYR A 66 15.73 -7.96 -5.69
N MET A 67 14.84 -8.33 -4.77
CA MET A 67 13.52 -8.87 -5.11
C MET A 67 12.72 -7.82 -5.87
N SER A 68 12.34 -6.73 -5.20
CA SER A 68 11.75 -5.57 -5.87
C SER A 68 12.82 -4.76 -6.60
N GLN A 69 12.63 -4.57 -7.91
CA GLN A 69 13.44 -3.66 -8.72
C GLN A 69 12.82 -2.25 -8.81
N ASP A 70 11.57 -2.13 -8.38
CA ASP A 70 10.79 -0.90 -8.38
C ASP A 70 10.74 -0.30 -6.98
N ASN A 71 10.42 0.99 -6.89
CA ASN A 71 10.29 1.69 -5.60
C ASN A 71 8.91 1.43 -4.96
N ILE A 72 8.54 0.15 -4.86
CA ILE A 72 7.31 -0.32 -4.22
C ILE A 72 7.60 -0.59 -2.74
N PRO A 73 6.75 -0.15 -1.79
CA PRO A 73 6.90 -0.51 -0.39
C PRO A 73 6.96 -2.04 -0.23
N VAL A 74 7.82 -2.52 0.67
CA VAL A 74 8.09 -3.97 0.79
C VAL A 74 6.86 -4.78 1.22
N HIS A 75 5.94 -4.12 1.94
CA HIS A 75 4.68 -4.70 2.40
C HIS A 75 3.70 -4.97 1.26
N ASP A 76 3.71 -4.13 0.23
CA ASP A 76 2.77 -4.18 -0.91
C ASP A 76 3.40 -4.86 -2.14
N TYR A 77 4.68 -5.21 -2.05
CA TYR A 77 5.39 -5.86 -3.15
C TYR A 77 4.86 -7.28 -3.36
N GLU A 78 4.41 -7.58 -4.56
CA GLU A 78 4.05 -8.93 -4.98
C GLU A 78 5.08 -9.49 -5.99
N PRO A 79 5.75 -10.62 -5.69
CA PRO A 79 6.72 -11.21 -6.59
C PRO A 79 6.12 -11.64 -7.93
N SER A 80 6.71 -11.13 -9.02
CA SER A 80 6.35 -11.58 -10.37
C SER A 80 6.95 -12.96 -10.68
N ALA A 81 6.45 -13.61 -11.74
CA ALA A 81 7.04 -14.86 -12.23
C ALA A 81 8.53 -14.73 -12.58
N SER A 82 8.97 -13.56 -13.08
CA SER A 82 10.39 -13.30 -13.32
C SER A 82 11.19 -13.23 -12.03
N ASP A 83 10.61 -12.71 -10.95
CA ASP A 83 11.28 -12.57 -9.65
C ASP A 83 11.47 -13.95 -9.02
N LEU A 84 10.45 -14.82 -9.12
CA LEU A 84 10.55 -16.22 -8.71
C LEU A 84 11.68 -16.97 -9.44
N ILE A 85 11.83 -16.75 -10.75
CA ILE A 85 12.92 -17.35 -11.53
C ILE A 85 14.28 -16.83 -11.04
N ARG A 86 14.43 -15.53 -10.80
CA ARG A 86 15.70 -14.98 -10.30
C ARG A 86 16.00 -15.50 -8.90
N LEU A 87 14.99 -15.58 -8.02
CA LEU A 87 15.11 -16.11 -6.67
C LEU A 87 15.52 -17.59 -6.67
N GLN A 88 14.90 -18.41 -7.52
CA GLN A 88 15.27 -19.82 -7.72
C GLN A 88 16.73 -19.99 -8.15
N ASN A 89 17.27 -19.04 -8.93
CA ASN A 89 18.65 -19.10 -9.41
C ASN A 89 19.66 -18.47 -8.43
N ALA A 90 19.22 -17.90 -7.31
CA ALA A 90 20.10 -17.36 -6.30
C ALA A 90 20.71 -18.48 -5.43
N ASP A 91 21.93 -18.28 -4.95
CA ASP A 91 22.58 -19.23 -4.04
C ASP A 91 22.05 -19.08 -2.61
N VAL A 92 21.72 -17.84 -2.22
CA VAL A 92 21.17 -17.49 -0.91
C VAL A 92 20.26 -16.27 -1.02
N PHE A 93 19.19 -16.28 -0.23
CA PHE A 93 18.25 -15.20 -0.08
C PHE A 93 18.29 -14.66 1.35
N PHE A 94 18.51 -13.36 1.52
CA PHE A 94 18.39 -12.69 2.81
C PHE A 94 17.19 -11.75 2.81
N TYR A 95 16.38 -11.84 3.86
CA TYR A 95 15.24 -10.96 4.04
C TYR A 95 15.19 -10.43 5.47
N HIS A 96 14.36 -9.42 5.70
CA HIS A 96 14.33 -8.75 6.98
C HIS A 96 13.85 -9.69 8.08
N GLY A 97 12.77 -10.44 7.82
CA GLY A 97 12.13 -11.29 8.83
C GLY A 97 11.18 -10.49 9.72
N LEU A 98 10.65 -11.14 10.76
CA LEU A 98 9.65 -10.56 11.69
C LEU A 98 8.37 -10.05 10.99
N GLY A 99 7.97 -10.69 9.89
CA GLY A 99 6.73 -10.35 9.19
C GLY A 99 6.77 -9.09 8.32
N LEU A 100 7.94 -8.49 8.09
CA LEU A 100 8.05 -7.32 7.22
C LEU A 100 7.65 -7.64 5.76
N GLU A 101 8.02 -8.81 5.27
CA GLU A 101 7.75 -9.24 3.89
C GLU A 101 6.67 -10.34 3.86
N PRO A 102 5.37 -9.99 3.78
CA PRO A 102 4.27 -10.96 3.92
C PRO A 102 4.27 -12.03 2.82
N TRP A 103 4.85 -11.72 1.66
CA TRP A 103 4.94 -12.60 0.50
C TRP A 103 6.04 -13.66 0.59
N VAL A 104 6.99 -13.58 1.53
CA VAL A 104 8.17 -14.47 1.54
C VAL A 104 7.79 -15.93 1.79
N GLU A 105 6.93 -16.21 2.78
CA GLU A 105 6.61 -17.60 3.14
C GLU A 105 5.86 -18.31 2.01
N SER A 106 4.84 -17.68 1.45
CA SER A 106 4.08 -18.23 0.31
C SER A 106 4.97 -18.41 -0.91
N THR A 107 5.86 -17.46 -1.19
CA THR A 107 6.84 -17.52 -2.27
C THR A 107 7.78 -18.71 -2.13
N LEU A 108 8.43 -18.86 -0.97
CA LEU A 108 9.36 -19.97 -0.72
C LEU A 108 8.63 -21.32 -0.74
N SER A 109 7.42 -21.38 -0.21
CA SER A 109 6.56 -22.57 -0.26
C SER A 109 6.21 -22.97 -1.71
N SER A 110 5.92 -21.99 -2.56
CA SER A 110 5.61 -22.23 -3.99
C SER A 110 6.80 -22.80 -4.78
N LEU A 111 8.03 -22.44 -4.40
CA LEU A 111 9.26 -22.96 -5.00
C LEU A 111 9.64 -24.35 -4.48
N GLY A 112 9.20 -24.72 -3.28
CA GLY A 112 9.44 -26.04 -2.69
C GLY A 112 10.94 -26.39 -2.62
N ASP A 113 11.33 -27.53 -3.20
CA ASP A 113 12.73 -28.00 -3.20
C ASP A 113 13.66 -27.10 -4.03
N ASP A 114 13.10 -26.25 -4.91
CA ASP A 114 13.85 -25.30 -5.74
C ASP A 114 14.09 -23.96 -5.03
N ALA A 115 13.56 -23.76 -3.81
CA ALA A 115 13.79 -22.55 -3.05
C ALA A 115 15.27 -22.43 -2.62
N PRO A 116 15.87 -21.23 -2.72
CA PRO A 116 17.25 -21.03 -2.27
C PRO A 116 17.36 -21.14 -0.74
N THR A 117 18.59 -21.29 -0.25
CA THR A 117 18.84 -21.14 1.19
C THR A 117 18.39 -19.75 1.62
N SER A 118 17.41 -19.67 2.51
CA SER A 118 16.78 -18.41 2.90
C SER A 118 17.07 -18.10 4.37
N ILE A 119 17.43 -16.85 4.67
CA ILE A 119 17.90 -16.42 5.99
C ILE A 119 17.20 -15.13 6.40
N GLU A 120 16.49 -15.18 7.52
CA GLU A 120 16.02 -14.00 8.25
C GLU A 120 17.19 -13.28 8.89
N VAL A 121 17.33 -11.98 8.61
CA VAL A 121 18.39 -11.16 9.21
C VAL A 121 18.01 -10.70 10.62
N HIS A 122 16.74 -10.41 10.85
CA HIS A 122 16.23 -10.04 12.17
C HIS A 122 15.36 -11.17 12.73
N THR A 123 15.60 -11.50 13.99
CA THR A 123 14.85 -12.51 14.73
C THR A 123 14.58 -12.00 16.14
N MET A 124 13.52 -12.50 16.77
CA MET A 124 13.22 -12.15 18.15
C MET A 124 14.34 -12.67 19.09
N PRO A 125 14.69 -11.92 20.14
CA PRO A 125 15.56 -12.43 21.19
C PRO A 125 15.00 -13.73 21.78
N THR A 126 15.88 -14.68 22.10
CA THR A 126 15.46 -15.99 22.62
C THR A 126 14.54 -15.86 23.83
N GLY A 127 13.36 -16.50 23.75
CA GLY A 127 12.35 -16.49 24.81
C GLY A 127 11.36 -15.32 24.74
N GLN A 128 11.36 -14.56 23.64
CA GLN A 128 10.28 -13.65 23.30
C GLN A 128 9.46 -14.24 22.14
N ASP A 129 8.14 -14.14 22.26
CA ASP A 129 7.20 -14.50 21.22
C ASP A 129 6.77 -13.23 20.47
N THR A 130 6.41 -13.38 19.20
CA THR A 130 5.76 -12.31 18.45
C THR A 130 4.41 -11.99 19.09
N LEU A 131 3.99 -10.72 19.06
CA LEU A 131 2.64 -10.39 19.46
C LEU A 131 1.69 -11.02 18.42
N ASP A 132 0.78 -11.85 18.89
CA ASP A 132 -0.29 -12.42 18.08
C ASP A 132 -1.33 -11.32 17.86
N TYR A 133 -1.07 -10.44 16.87
CA TYR A 133 -1.91 -9.30 16.57
C TYR A 133 -3.33 -9.72 16.17
N GLU A 134 -3.45 -10.78 15.37
CA GLU A 134 -4.75 -11.36 15.00
C GLU A 134 -5.48 -11.84 16.26
N GLY A 135 -4.81 -12.61 17.13
CA GLY A 135 -5.40 -13.06 18.38
C GLY A 135 -5.84 -11.92 19.31
N VAL A 136 -5.10 -10.79 19.32
CA VAL A 136 -5.50 -9.58 20.04
C VAL A 136 -6.74 -8.94 19.43
N LEU A 137 -6.78 -8.77 18.10
CA LEU A 137 -7.93 -8.18 17.40
C LEU A 137 -9.19 -9.05 17.54
N VAL A 138 -9.04 -10.37 17.44
CA VAL A 138 -10.12 -11.33 17.68
C VAL A 138 -10.63 -11.21 19.11
N ALA A 139 -9.72 -11.13 20.10
CA ALA A 139 -10.11 -10.95 21.50
C ALA A 139 -10.89 -9.63 21.71
N ASP A 140 -10.41 -8.54 21.13
CA ASP A 140 -11.07 -7.22 21.22
C ASP A 140 -12.46 -7.24 20.56
N LEU A 141 -12.61 -7.88 19.38
CA LEU A 141 -13.91 -8.10 18.75
C LEU A 141 -14.85 -8.92 19.64
N CYS A 142 -14.36 -10.03 20.19
CA CYS A 142 -15.15 -10.89 21.05
C CYS A 142 -15.59 -10.20 22.35
N GLU A 143 -14.72 -9.38 22.94
CA GLU A 143 -15.02 -8.55 24.11
C GLU A 143 -16.08 -7.50 23.74
N THR A 144 -15.92 -6.79 22.63
CA THR A 144 -16.88 -5.80 22.13
C THR A 144 -18.26 -6.41 21.92
N LEU A 145 -18.34 -7.57 21.26
CA LEU A 145 -19.60 -8.29 21.04
C LEU A 145 -20.28 -8.73 22.35
N SER A 146 -19.50 -9.05 23.38
CA SER A 146 -20.01 -9.60 24.65
C SER A 146 -20.32 -8.55 25.71
N GLU A 147 -19.60 -7.43 25.71
CA GLU A 147 -19.67 -6.42 26.77
C GLU A 147 -20.20 -5.07 26.27
N GLY A 148 -20.20 -4.81 24.96
CA GLY A 148 -20.58 -3.54 24.36
C GLY A 148 -19.51 -2.45 24.49
N PRO A 149 -19.86 -1.16 24.30
CA PRO A 149 -21.21 -0.60 24.25
C PRO A 149 -22.05 -1.11 23.07
N TYR A 150 -23.37 -1.08 23.23
CA TYR A 150 -24.33 -1.49 22.19
C TYR A 150 -25.06 -0.27 21.62
N GLU A 151 -25.24 -0.26 20.31
CA GLU A 151 -26.07 0.68 19.57
C GLU A 151 -27.06 -0.11 18.70
N ASP A 152 -28.30 0.34 18.63
CA ASP A 152 -29.35 -0.33 17.85
C ASP A 152 -29.46 0.35 16.49
N ILE A 153 -29.42 -0.44 15.42
CA ILE A 153 -29.46 0.01 14.04
C ILE A 153 -30.57 -0.74 13.31
N GLU A 154 -31.48 0.03 12.72
CA GLU A 154 -32.49 -0.49 11.80
C GLU A 154 -31.93 -0.45 10.38
N LEU A 155 -31.91 -1.59 9.70
CA LEU A 155 -31.40 -1.71 8.33
C LEU A 155 -32.37 -1.04 7.34
N ALA A 156 -31.80 -0.39 6.32
CA ALA A 156 -32.58 0.10 5.18
C ALA A 156 -33.01 -1.06 4.27
N ASP A 157 -34.27 -1.03 3.82
CA ASP A 157 -34.83 -2.07 2.94
C ASP A 157 -34.47 -1.93 1.46
N GLU A 158 -34.07 -0.72 1.06
CA GLU A 158 -33.72 -0.40 -0.33
C GLU A 158 -32.32 0.21 -0.40
N GLU A 159 -31.56 -0.15 -1.44
CA GLU A 159 -30.19 0.35 -1.67
C GLU A 159 -30.15 1.89 -1.79
N GLU A 160 -31.21 2.51 -2.32
CA GLU A 160 -31.32 3.97 -2.45
C GLU A 160 -31.35 4.71 -1.10
N HIS A 161 -31.57 3.97 0.00
CA HIS A 161 -31.63 4.48 1.37
C HIS A 161 -30.44 3.99 2.23
N ALA A 162 -29.45 3.32 1.63
CA ALA A 162 -28.31 2.80 2.37
C ALA A 162 -27.45 3.89 3.05
N ASP A 163 -27.50 5.14 2.57
CA ASP A 163 -26.82 6.30 3.15
C ASP A 163 -27.53 6.88 4.39
N ASP A 164 -28.76 6.46 4.69
CA ASP A 164 -29.47 6.89 5.89
C ASP A 164 -28.88 6.26 7.18
N VAL A 165 -28.09 5.20 7.04
CA VAL A 165 -27.50 4.41 8.14
C VAL A 165 -25.99 4.27 7.95
N GLU A 166 -25.21 4.97 8.76
CA GLU A 166 -23.74 4.91 8.72
C GLU A 166 -23.18 4.17 9.94
N ILE A 167 -22.32 3.18 9.70
CA ILE A 167 -21.57 2.47 10.73
C ILE A 167 -20.11 2.90 10.67
N HIS A 168 -19.60 3.45 11.78
CA HIS A 168 -18.18 3.70 11.93
C HIS A 168 -17.49 2.51 12.59
N ALA A 169 -16.31 2.14 12.08
CA ALA A 169 -15.48 1.08 12.67
C ALA A 169 -14.83 1.56 13.98
N GLU A 170 -15.60 1.53 15.06
CA GLU A 170 -15.20 1.88 16.42
C GLU A 170 -15.45 0.73 17.40
N TYR A 171 -15.01 0.91 18.65
CA TYR A 171 -15.21 -0.07 19.72
C TYR A 171 -16.67 -0.05 20.22
N THR A 172 -17.59 -0.48 19.36
CA THR A 172 -19.04 -0.54 19.57
C THR A 172 -19.59 -1.79 18.90
N ALA A 173 -20.56 -2.43 19.55
CA ALA A 173 -21.34 -3.51 18.98
C ALA A 173 -22.70 -2.95 18.51
N PHE A 174 -23.14 -3.35 17.33
CA PHE A 174 -24.35 -2.88 16.69
C PHE A 174 -25.38 -4.00 16.69
N ASN A 175 -26.55 -3.78 17.30
CA ASN A 175 -27.70 -4.67 17.19
C ASN A 175 -28.45 -4.30 15.92
N MET A 176 -28.40 -5.19 14.94
CA MET A 176 -29.00 -5.00 13.63
C MET A 176 -30.41 -5.56 13.67
N GLU A 177 -31.39 -4.68 13.44
CA GLU A 177 -32.81 -5.01 13.29
C GLU A 177 -33.19 -4.83 11.82
N PHE A 178 -33.89 -5.81 11.23
CA PHE A 178 -34.45 -5.66 9.89
C PHE A 178 -35.72 -4.81 9.97
N HIS A 179 -35.99 -3.97 8.97
CA HIS A 179 -37.24 -3.21 8.94
C HIS A 179 -38.42 -4.21 8.91
N GLU A 180 -39.32 -4.07 9.87
CA GLU A 180 -40.60 -4.77 9.80
C GLU A 180 -41.53 -3.93 8.93
N GLU A 181 -41.76 -4.34 7.67
CA GLU A 181 -42.88 -3.81 6.91
C GLU A 181 -44.17 -4.09 7.70
N ASP A 182 -44.74 -3.05 8.32
CA ASP A 182 -46.10 -3.08 8.81
C ASP A 182 -47.00 -3.37 7.60
N HIS A 183 -47.31 -4.65 7.38
CA HIS A 183 -48.39 -5.06 6.50
C HIS A 183 -49.69 -4.54 7.12
N ASP A 184 -50.01 -3.28 6.85
CA ASP A 184 -51.34 -2.73 7.00
C ASP A 184 -52.27 -3.58 6.13
N ASP A 185 -52.86 -4.60 6.77
CA ASP A 185 -54.01 -5.35 6.30
C ASP A 185 -55.13 -4.32 6.08
N HIS A 186 -55.15 -3.71 4.90
CA HIS A 186 -56.29 -2.96 4.39
C HIS A 186 -57.44 -3.94 4.15
N GLY A 187 -58.02 -4.39 5.26
CA GLY A 187 -59.30 -5.07 5.29
C GLY A 187 -60.39 -4.13 4.77
N ASP A 188 -60.96 -4.55 3.64
CA ASP A 188 -62.32 -4.32 3.17
C ASP A 188 -63.11 -3.14 3.78
N ASP A 189 -63.41 -2.15 2.94
CA ASP A 189 -64.73 -1.53 2.96
C ASP A 189 -65.32 -1.60 1.54
N ASP A 190 -66.02 -2.72 1.30
CA ASP A 190 -67.06 -2.85 0.29
C ASP A 190 -68.15 -1.78 0.54
N ASP A 191 -68.18 -0.73 -0.28
CA ASP A 191 -69.40 0.05 -0.49
C ASP A 191 -69.73 0.06 -1.99
N HIS A 192 -70.69 -0.80 -2.34
CA HIS A 192 -71.44 -0.73 -3.58
C HIS A 192 -72.13 0.63 -3.73
N ASP A 193 -71.93 1.30 -4.86
CA ASP A 193 -73.01 2.06 -5.49
C ASP A 193 -72.87 2.00 -7.02
N GLU A 194 -74.00 1.68 -7.64
CA GLU A 194 -74.22 1.45 -9.07
C GLU A 194 -73.94 2.72 -9.90
N ASP A 195 -73.36 2.60 -11.10
CA ASP A 195 -73.85 3.25 -12.34
C ASP A 195 -73.00 2.84 -13.57
N GLU A 196 -73.64 2.04 -14.44
CA GLU A 196 -73.64 2.07 -15.92
C GLU A 196 -72.42 2.52 -16.77
N HIS A 197 -71.98 1.58 -17.63
CA HIS A 197 -71.25 1.72 -18.93
C HIS A 197 -69.71 1.81 -18.83
N ASP A 198 -68.88 1.14 -19.64
CA ASP A 198 -68.96 0.69 -21.04
C ASP A 198 -68.05 -0.54 -21.28
N ASP A 199 -68.33 -1.26 -22.36
CA ASP A 199 -67.58 -2.40 -22.89
C ASP A 199 -66.09 -2.07 -23.14
N HIS A 200 -65.16 -2.77 -22.48
CA HIS A 200 -63.81 -2.97 -23.01
C HIS A 200 -63.27 -4.36 -22.62
N ASP A 201 -62.80 -5.05 -23.65
CA ASP A 201 -62.14 -6.35 -23.60
C ASP A 201 -60.96 -6.32 -22.61
N GLU A 202 -61.01 -7.14 -21.55
CA GLU A 202 -59.83 -7.39 -20.71
C GLU A 202 -59.13 -8.65 -21.21
N ASP A 203 -58.06 -8.41 -21.97
CA ASP A 203 -56.97 -9.35 -22.15
C ASP A 203 -56.44 -9.72 -20.76
N GLY A 204 -56.47 -11.02 -20.46
CA GLY A 204 -55.86 -11.58 -19.27
C GLY A 204 -54.35 -11.36 -19.30
N HIS A 205 -53.89 -10.44 -18.47
CA HIS A 205 -52.51 -10.32 -18.06
C HIS A 205 -52.43 -10.72 -16.59
N ASP A 206 -52.38 -12.04 -16.37
CA ASP A 206 -51.79 -12.60 -15.15
C ASP A 206 -50.26 -12.44 -15.30
N ASP A 207 -49.78 -11.20 -15.17
CA ASP A 207 -48.36 -10.94 -14.95
C ASP A 207 -48.12 -11.19 -13.45
N HIS A 208 -48.03 -12.47 -13.11
CA HIS A 208 -47.30 -12.90 -11.93
C HIS A 208 -45.84 -12.56 -12.20
N ASP A 209 -45.43 -11.36 -11.82
CA ASP A 209 -44.03 -11.03 -11.64
C ASP A 209 -43.50 -11.93 -10.51
N ASP A 210 -42.95 -13.06 -10.92
CA ASP A 210 -41.97 -13.80 -10.15
C ASP A 210 -40.82 -12.81 -9.86
N HIS A 211 -40.89 -12.12 -8.72
CA HIS A 211 -39.77 -11.41 -8.11
C HIS A 211 -38.73 -12.43 -7.62
N ASP A 212 -38.22 -13.24 -8.53
CA ASP A 212 -36.92 -13.88 -8.41
C ASP A 212 -35.93 -12.90 -9.06
N GLY A 213 -35.86 -11.72 -8.45
CA GLY A 213 -34.92 -10.66 -8.80
C GLY A 213 -33.54 -11.13 -8.41
N GLY A 214 -32.93 -11.93 -9.27
CA GLY A 214 -31.52 -12.24 -9.17
C GLY A 214 -30.72 -10.94 -9.08
N HIS A 215 -30.09 -10.71 -7.93
CA HIS A 215 -29.04 -9.71 -7.72
C HIS A 215 -27.79 -10.10 -8.53
N GLU A 216 -27.93 -10.32 -9.84
CA GLU A 216 -26.84 -10.50 -10.80
C GLU A 216 -26.33 -9.11 -11.21
N GLY A 217 -25.60 -8.42 -10.33
CA GLY A 217 -25.11 -7.08 -10.66
C GLY A 217 -24.03 -6.46 -9.79
N HIS A 218 -23.98 -6.78 -8.50
CA HIS A 218 -23.05 -6.12 -7.58
C HIS A 218 -21.76 -6.96 -7.44
N ALA A 219 -20.61 -6.31 -7.63
CA ALA A 219 -19.32 -6.94 -7.41
C ALA A 219 -19.06 -7.02 -5.90
N HIS A 220 -19.60 -8.04 -5.24
CA HIS A 220 -19.32 -8.27 -3.83
C HIS A 220 -17.84 -8.58 -3.62
N ILE A 221 -17.22 -7.90 -2.64
CA ILE A 221 -15.86 -8.19 -2.21
C ILE A 221 -15.90 -9.48 -1.40
N GLU A 222 -15.06 -10.44 -1.74
CA GLU A 222 -14.89 -11.67 -0.96
C GLU A 222 -13.96 -11.42 0.23
N ALA A 223 -14.28 -11.99 1.39
CA ALA A 223 -13.40 -11.95 2.55
C ALA A 223 -12.10 -12.70 2.25
N GLU A 224 -10.96 -12.11 2.62
CA GLU A 224 -9.65 -12.75 2.48
C GLU A 224 -9.54 -13.97 3.40
N GLU A 225 -10.13 -13.86 4.59
CA GLU A 225 -10.16 -14.91 5.60
C GLU A 225 -11.47 -14.89 6.38
N THR A 226 -11.92 -16.08 6.79
CA THR A 226 -13.09 -16.23 7.66
C THR A 226 -12.77 -17.16 8.82
N ILE A 227 -13.09 -16.71 10.04
CA ILE A 227 -12.86 -17.44 11.29
C ILE A 227 -14.23 -17.81 11.88
N ALA A 228 -14.55 -19.10 11.87
CA ALA A 228 -15.80 -19.61 12.44
C ALA A 228 -15.63 -20.01 13.90
N ASN A 229 -16.57 -19.57 14.76
CA ASN A 229 -16.59 -19.86 16.20
C ASN A 229 -15.24 -19.59 16.91
N PRO A 230 -14.70 -18.36 16.83
CA PRO A 230 -13.45 -18.01 17.49
C PRO A 230 -13.55 -18.20 19.01
N VAL A 231 -12.44 -18.63 19.62
CA VAL A 231 -12.37 -18.87 21.07
C VAL A 231 -12.53 -17.54 21.81
N GLY A 232 -13.51 -17.47 22.72
CA GLY A 232 -13.76 -16.27 23.53
C GLY A 232 -14.90 -15.41 22.99
N CYS A 233 -15.39 -15.67 21.78
CA CYS A 233 -16.59 -15.03 21.24
C CYS A 233 -17.88 -15.74 21.69
N PRO A 234 -19.03 -15.07 21.52
CA PRO A 234 -20.35 -15.71 21.59
C PRO A 234 -20.46 -16.94 20.67
N ALA A 235 -21.40 -17.83 20.97
CA ALA A 235 -21.64 -19.00 20.15
C ALA A 235 -22.16 -18.59 18.76
N ASP A 236 -21.80 -19.35 17.74
CA ASP A 236 -22.21 -19.15 16.36
C ASP A 236 -21.73 -17.82 15.73
N SER A 237 -20.73 -17.17 16.34
CA SER A 237 -20.05 -16.00 15.75
C SER A 237 -19.15 -16.39 14.57
N MET A 238 -19.12 -15.51 13.57
CA MET A 238 -18.22 -15.56 12.43
C MET A 238 -17.48 -14.21 12.32
N ILE A 239 -16.17 -14.26 12.09
CA ILE A 239 -15.36 -13.08 11.77
C ILE A 239 -14.97 -13.18 10.30
N SER A 240 -15.20 -12.13 9.54
CA SER A 240 -14.78 -12.00 8.15
C SER A 240 -13.76 -10.87 8.04
N ILE A 241 -12.60 -11.17 7.46
CA ILE A 241 -11.48 -10.24 7.31
C ILE A 241 -11.45 -9.75 5.86
N PHE A 242 -11.43 -8.42 5.70
CA PHE A 242 -11.42 -7.77 4.40
C PHE A 242 -10.22 -6.82 4.30
N HIS A 243 -9.64 -6.74 3.10
CA HIS A 243 -8.71 -5.69 2.73
C HIS A 243 -9.47 -4.63 1.95
N LEU A 244 -9.60 -3.45 2.55
CA LEU A 244 -10.35 -2.33 2.00
C LEU A 244 -9.44 -1.10 1.89
N GLU A 245 -9.56 -0.36 0.80
CA GLU A 245 -8.96 0.96 0.66
C GLU A 245 -9.69 1.99 1.55
N GLU A 246 -9.16 3.20 1.65
CA GLU A 246 -9.88 4.27 2.34
C GLU A 246 -11.12 4.66 1.53
N GLY A 247 -12.30 4.57 2.15
CA GLY A 247 -13.56 4.90 1.50
C GLY A 247 -14.77 4.46 2.31
N GLU A 248 -15.94 4.64 1.70
CA GLU A 248 -17.24 4.20 2.21
C GLU A 248 -17.63 2.90 1.51
N TYR A 249 -18.19 1.96 2.27
CA TYR A 249 -18.56 0.64 1.78
C TYR A 249 -19.98 0.30 2.23
N VAL A 250 -20.76 -0.29 1.35
CA VAL A 250 -22.12 -0.75 1.64
C VAL A 250 -22.06 -2.20 2.10
N LEU A 251 -22.69 -2.49 3.24
CA LEU A 251 -22.88 -3.86 3.74
C LEU A 251 -24.29 -4.32 3.39
N GLU A 252 -24.37 -5.35 2.55
CA GLU A 252 -25.64 -5.98 2.16
C GLU A 252 -25.83 -7.30 2.93
N PHE A 253 -27.00 -7.47 3.53
CA PHE A 253 -27.36 -8.67 4.27
C PHE A 253 -28.53 -9.37 3.59
N ALA A 254 -28.31 -10.61 3.15
CA ALA A 254 -29.35 -11.47 2.61
C ALA A 254 -29.65 -12.60 3.58
N ALA A 255 -30.91 -12.71 4.02
CA ALA A 255 -31.38 -13.79 4.88
C ALA A 255 -32.72 -14.34 4.36
N GLU A 256 -32.84 -15.67 4.25
CA GLU A 256 -34.14 -16.31 3.96
C GLU A 256 -35.15 -16.09 5.11
N HIS A 257 -34.62 -15.98 6.33
CA HIS A 257 -35.35 -15.69 7.55
C HIS A 257 -34.56 -14.62 8.32
N PRO A 258 -34.87 -13.33 8.14
CA PRO A 258 -34.19 -12.26 8.86
C PRO A 258 -34.44 -12.43 10.36
N GLU A 259 -33.37 -12.56 11.12
CA GLU A 259 -33.37 -12.53 12.58
C GLU A 259 -32.38 -11.45 13.01
N ASP A 260 -32.72 -10.71 14.07
CA ASP A 260 -31.84 -9.69 14.61
C ASP A 260 -30.50 -10.30 15.02
N PHE A 261 -29.41 -9.59 14.75
CA PHE A 261 -28.07 -10.07 15.04
C PHE A 261 -27.18 -8.93 15.53
N THR A 262 -26.12 -9.28 16.27
CA THR A 262 -25.14 -8.30 16.73
C THR A 262 -23.87 -8.39 15.88
N MET A 263 -23.39 -7.24 15.41
CA MET A 263 -22.15 -7.09 14.67
C MET A 263 -21.18 -6.16 15.41
N ALA A 264 -19.87 -6.36 15.26
CA ALA A 264 -18.86 -5.39 15.66
C ALA A 264 -17.83 -5.29 14.53
N VAL A 265 -17.31 -4.08 14.30
CA VAL A 265 -16.37 -3.81 13.20
C VAL A 265 -15.16 -3.06 13.76
N LEU A 266 -13.97 -3.64 13.63
CA LEU A 266 -12.72 -3.00 14.02
C LEU A 266 -11.81 -2.82 12.81
N LYS A 267 -11.16 -1.65 12.72
CA LYS A 267 -10.13 -1.40 11.71
C LYS A 267 -8.83 -2.10 12.10
N MET A 268 -8.27 -2.89 11.18
CA MET A 268 -6.91 -3.39 11.33
C MET A 268 -5.93 -2.22 11.18
N GLY A 269 -5.10 -1.98 12.20
CA GLY A 269 -4.06 -0.96 12.14
C GLY A 269 -2.95 -1.39 11.19
N GLY A 270 -3.07 -1.07 9.90
CA GLY A 270 -1.96 -1.17 8.94
C GLY A 270 -0.94 -0.05 9.18
N GLY A 271 0.35 -0.37 9.02
CA GLY A 271 1.40 0.66 8.95
C GLY A 271 1.06 1.65 7.84
N GLY A 272 1.07 2.95 8.16
CA GLY A 272 0.54 4.01 7.29
C GLY A 272 1.06 3.94 5.86
N HIS A 273 0.12 3.95 4.91
CA HIS A 273 0.34 4.31 3.52
C HIS A 273 0.71 5.80 3.50
N ASP A 274 2.00 6.12 3.29
CA ASP A 274 2.39 7.46 2.87
C ASP A 274 2.14 7.55 1.36
N ASP A 275 0.93 7.90 0.97
CA ASP A 275 0.63 8.21 -0.43
C ASP A 275 1.37 9.49 -0.82
N HIS A 276 2.45 9.32 -1.58
CA HIS A 276 3.05 10.41 -2.32
C HIS A 276 2.10 10.84 -3.45
N ALA A 277 1.11 11.67 -3.10
CA ALA A 277 0.27 12.36 -4.07
C ALA A 277 1.15 13.25 -4.98
N GLY A 278 1.39 12.75 -6.19
CA GLY A 278 1.99 13.51 -7.27
C GLY A 278 0.99 14.57 -7.76
N HIS A 279 1.31 15.83 -7.54
CA HIS A 279 0.62 16.95 -8.18
C HIS A 279 0.76 16.85 -9.70
N GLY A 280 -0.37 16.67 -10.37
CA GLY A 280 -0.49 16.66 -11.83
C GLY A 280 -1.83 17.24 -12.26
N ASP A 281 -2.10 18.49 -11.88
CA ASP A 281 -3.22 19.26 -12.43
C ASP A 281 -2.76 19.90 -13.75
N GLU A 282 -3.07 19.26 -14.88
CA GLU A 282 -3.17 19.93 -16.18
C GLU A 282 -4.64 19.87 -16.65
N ASP A 283 -5.45 20.78 -16.11
CA ASP A 283 -6.77 21.10 -16.67
C ASP A 283 -6.58 21.92 -17.95
N GLY A 284 -6.63 21.24 -19.10
CA GLY A 284 -6.78 21.86 -20.41
C GLY A 284 -8.23 22.25 -20.66
N HIS A 285 -8.62 23.45 -20.21
CA HIS A 285 -9.87 24.07 -20.64
C HIS A 285 -9.67 24.87 -21.93
N ASP A 286 -10.34 24.40 -22.98
CA ASP A 286 -10.60 25.12 -24.22
C ASP A 286 -11.40 26.40 -23.93
N GLU A 287 -10.78 27.57 -24.13
CA GLU A 287 -11.47 28.87 -24.14
C GLU A 287 -11.34 29.47 -25.54
N GLU A 288 -12.50 29.64 -26.17
CA GLU A 288 -12.67 30.28 -27.48
C GLU A 288 -12.32 31.77 -27.43
N GLU A 289 -11.81 32.27 -28.54
CA GLU A 289 -11.50 33.68 -28.81
C GLU A 289 -12.75 34.57 -28.65
N ASP A 290 -12.64 35.63 -27.84
CA ASP A 290 -13.33 36.90 -28.10
C ASP A 290 -12.45 38.05 -27.60
N GLY A 291 -11.95 38.84 -28.55
CA GLY A 291 -11.07 39.98 -28.29
C GLY A 291 -11.82 41.23 -27.85
N HIS A 292 -11.18 42.07 -27.05
CA HIS A 292 -11.40 43.52 -27.01
C HIS A 292 -10.21 44.23 -26.31
N ASP A 293 -9.35 44.82 -27.13
CA ASP A 293 -8.90 46.21 -27.12
C ASP A 293 -8.82 47.05 -25.80
N GLU A 294 -7.60 47.57 -25.62
CA GLU A 294 -7.17 48.92 -25.17
C GLU A 294 -6.73 49.19 -23.71
N GLU A 295 -5.74 50.10 -23.65
CA GLU A 295 -5.21 50.94 -22.56
C GLU A 295 -4.17 50.27 -21.63
N GLU A 296 -2.85 50.44 -21.84
CA GLU A 296 -1.97 51.58 -21.48
C GLU A 296 -1.88 51.92 -19.98
N ASP A 297 -0.65 52.24 -19.57
CA ASP A 297 -0.14 52.73 -18.28
C ASP A 297 0.52 51.62 -17.41
N GLY A 298 1.83 51.59 -17.16
CA GLY A 298 2.83 52.66 -17.11
C GLY A 298 3.48 52.67 -15.71
N HIS A 299 4.81 52.80 -15.66
CA HIS A 299 5.73 52.95 -14.51
C HIS A 299 6.40 51.65 -14.01
N ASP A 300 7.70 51.41 -14.27
CA ASP A 300 8.93 52.12 -13.81
C ASP A 300 8.98 52.23 -12.29
N GLU A 301 10.05 52.02 -11.54
CA GLU A 301 11.40 51.43 -11.65
C GLU A 301 11.92 51.39 -10.18
N GLU A 302 13.10 50.80 -9.97
CA GLU A 302 14.04 50.99 -8.85
C GLU A 302 13.88 50.01 -7.66
N GLU A 303 14.75 49.02 -7.45
CA GLU A 303 16.22 49.01 -7.23
C GLU A 303 16.71 49.74 -5.97
N ASP A 304 17.74 49.12 -5.36
CA ASP A 304 18.54 49.48 -4.17
C ASP A 304 17.93 49.13 -2.79
N GLY A 305 18.57 48.40 -1.88
CA GLY A 305 19.98 48.04 -1.72
C GLY A 305 20.44 48.37 -0.28
N HIS A 306 21.30 47.52 0.29
CA HIS A 306 22.06 47.69 1.56
C HIS A 306 21.30 47.51 2.89
N ASP A 307 21.86 47.02 3.99
CA ASP A 307 23.06 46.24 4.34
C ASP A 307 22.89 45.85 5.83
N GLU A 308 23.64 44.83 6.22
CA GLU A 308 24.08 44.34 7.55
C GLU A 308 23.73 45.15 8.82
N GLU A 309 23.48 44.46 9.94
CA GLU A 309 24.32 44.55 11.16
C GLU A 309 24.22 43.25 12.01
N GLU A 310 25.40 42.77 12.41
CA GLU A 310 25.65 41.82 13.50
C GLU A 310 25.18 42.41 14.84
N ASP A 311 24.72 41.58 15.77
CA ASP A 311 25.07 41.72 17.18
C ASP A 311 24.85 40.38 17.91
N GLY A 312 25.94 39.82 18.41
CA GLY A 312 25.94 38.64 19.27
C GLY A 312 25.63 39.00 20.72
N HIS A 313 25.15 38.01 21.49
CA HIS A 313 25.29 38.01 22.94
C HIS A 313 25.29 36.57 23.48
N ASP A 314 26.44 36.21 24.06
CA ASP A 314 26.66 35.11 25.00
C ASP A 314 25.97 35.37 26.35
N GLU A 315 25.72 34.27 27.09
CA GLU A 315 25.83 34.02 28.54
C GLU A 315 24.76 32.97 28.95
N GLU A 316 25.09 31.69 29.14
CA GLU A 316 25.80 31.01 30.26
C GLU A 316 24.98 30.82 31.57
N GLU A 317 25.17 29.60 32.10
CA GLU A 317 25.02 29.09 33.48
C GLU A 317 23.66 28.60 34.04
N ASP A 318 23.60 27.26 34.12
CA ASP A 318 23.50 26.42 35.34
C ASP A 318 22.21 26.33 36.18
N GLY A 319 21.81 25.06 36.42
CA GLY A 319 21.62 24.61 37.80
C GLY A 319 20.51 23.59 38.08
N HIS A 320 20.97 22.35 38.32
CA HIS A 320 20.38 21.24 39.13
C HIS A 320 19.39 20.25 38.51
#